data_AF-A0A151B0D7-F1
#
_entry.id   AF-A0A151B0D7-F1
#
_cell.length_a   1.000
_cell.length_b   1.000
_cell.length_c   1.000
_cell.angle_alpha   90.00
_cell.angle_beta   90.00
_cell.angle_gamma   90.00
#
_symmetry.space_group_name_H-M   'P 1'
#
loop_
_entity.id
_entity.type
_entity.pdbx_description
1 polymer ?
#
loop_
_entity_poly.entity_id
_entity_poly.type
_entity_poly.pdbx_seq_one_letter_code
_entity_poly.pdbx_strand_id
1 'polypeptide(L)'
;MLKQEKIPIFVYGTLMSIHSNRMRSLGGDGPYLGVLHGYAIYQVAYDFPGIVPEPGGKVMGEVFYIPQQAFASLDRYEGVPDLYRREEAEVEMARGGTVRAQVYVWNGGPEGRKIPFSEQPWRPKV
;
A
#
# COMPACT_ATOMS: atom_id res chain seq x y z
N MET A 1 -9.22 3.05 -29.45
CA MET A 1 -8.51 2.25 -28.42
C MET A 1 -9.39 2.23 -27.17
N LEU A 2 -9.77 1.05 -26.68
CA LEU A 2 -10.48 0.94 -25.41
C LEU A 2 -9.54 1.42 -24.29
N LYS A 3 -9.99 2.37 -23.47
CA LYS A 3 -9.27 2.71 -22.23
C LYS A 3 -9.24 1.44 -21.37
N GLN A 4 -8.05 0.96 -21.03
CA GLN A 4 -7.94 -0.11 -20.04
C GLN A 4 -8.44 0.44 -18.70
N GLU A 5 -9.33 -0.31 -18.08
CA GLU A 5 -9.82 0.02 -16.74
C GLU A 5 -8.66 0.01 -15.76
N LYS A 6 -8.50 1.11 -15.03
CA LYS A 6 -7.48 1.24 -14.00
C LYS A 6 -8.15 1.22 -12.64
N ILE A 7 -7.63 0.37 -11.77
CA ILE A 7 -8.14 0.18 -10.42
C ILE A 7 -7.16 0.85 -9.45
N PRO A 8 -7.65 1.59 -8.46
CA PRO A 8 -6.83 2.20 -7.43
C PRO A 8 -6.16 1.14 -6.53
N ILE A 9 -4.88 1.36 -6.23
CA ILE A 9 -4.09 0.62 -5.24
C ILE A 9 -3.43 1.61 -4.29
N PHE A 10 -3.45 1.31 -2.99
CA PHE A 10 -2.74 2.04 -1.95
C PHE A 10 -1.47 1.29 -1.55
N VAL A 11 -0.34 2.00 -1.57
CA VAL A 11 0.99 1.47 -1.22
C VAL A 11 1.62 2.30 -0.10
N TYR A 12 2.27 1.63 0.85
CA TYR A 12 2.78 2.24 2.09
C TYR A 12 4.20 1.79 2.46
N GLY A 13 4.86 1.03 1.59
CA GLY A 13 6.15 0.39 1.84
C GLY A 13 7.04 0.38 0.60
N THR A 14 7.66 -0.76 0.30
CA THR A 14 8.62 -0.94 -0.81
C THR A 14 8.09 -0.56 -2.20
N LEU A 15 6.77 -0.58 -2.39
CA LEU A 15 6.12 -0.17 -3.64
C LEU A 15 5.93 1.35 -3.80
N MET A 16 6.20 2.15 -2.77
CA MET A 16 6.12 3.62 -2.85
C MET A 16 7.15 4.18 -3.83
N SER A 17 6.82 5.31 -4.45
CA SER A 17 7.60 5.98 -5.50
C SER A 17 9.01 6.39 -5.06
N ILE A 18 9.20 6.66 -3.77
CA ILE A 18 10.50 6.98 -3.17
C ILE A 18 11.44 5.77 -3.13
N HIS A 19 10.89 4.54 -3.21
CA HIS A 19 11.63 3.27 -3.09
C HIS A 19 11.64 2.47 -4.40
N SER A 20 10.68 2.70 -5.31
CA SER A 20 10.52 1.90 -6.52
C SER A 20 9.77 2.62 -7.66
N ASN A 21 10.16 2.34 -8.90
CA ASN A 21 9.42 2.74 -10.10
C ASN A 21 8.40 1.70 -10.58
N ARG A 22 8.18 0.61 -9.81
CA ARG A 22 7.35 -0.52 -10.23
C ARG A 22 5.93 -0.11 -10.62
N MET A 23 5.27 0.74 -9.84
CA MET A 23 3.92 1.21 -10.14
C MET A 23 3.85 1.91 -11.51
N ARG A 24 4.80 2.80 -11.80
CA ARG A 24 4.90 3.48 -13.10
C ARG A 24 5.17 2.50 -14.24
N SER A 25 6.07 1.52 -14.03
CA SER A 25 6.39 0.50 -15.03
C SER A 25 5.22 -0.40 -15.40
N LEU A 26 4.25 -0.56 -14.48
CA LEU A 26 3.00 -1.28 -14.70
C LEU A 26 1.92 -0.41 -15.39
N GLY A 27 2.25 0.80 -15.83
CA GLY A 27 1.31 1.75 -16.41
C GLY A 27 0.48 2.52 -15.37
N GLY A 28 0.97 2.58 -14.13
CA GLY A 28 0.34 3.28 -13.02
C GLY A 28 0.29 4.80 -13.21
N ASP A 29 -0.86 5.38 -12.92
CA ASP A 29 -1.05 6.84 -12.81
C ASP A 29 -0.99 7.27 -11.34
N GLY A 30 -0.18 8.30 -11.03
CA GLY A 30 0.16 8.69 -9.66
C GLY A 30 1.65 9.07 -9.46
N PRO A 31 2.17 9.10 -8.22
CA PRO A 31 1.45 8.86 -6.96
C PRO A 31 0.54 10.02 -6.57
N TYR A 32 -0.56 9.70 -5.89
CA TYR A 32 -1.38 10.66 -5.15
C TYR A 32 -1.27 10.36 -3.66
N LEU A 33 -0.95 11.36 -2.83
CA LEU A 33 -0.82 11.13 -1.39
C LEU A 33 -2.18 10.81 -0.76
N GLY A 34 -2.19 9.85 0.16
CA GLY A 34 -3.38 9.46 0.90
C GLY A 34 -3.07 8.88 2.28
N VAL A 35 -4.12 8.79 3.10
CA VAL A 35 -4.09 8.20 4.44
C VAL A 35 -5.13 7.07 4.51
N LEU A 36 -4.66 5.87 4.83
CA LEU A 36 -5.49 4.72 5.11
C LEU A 36 -5.83 4.69 6.60
N HIS A 37 -7.12 4.57 6.94
CA HIS A 37 -7.61 4.51 8.33
C HIS A 37 -7.97 3.09 8.73
N GLY A 38 -7.92 2.80 10.04
CA GLY A 38 -8.27 1.48 10.59
C GLY A 38 -7.15 0.45 10.49
N TYR A 39 -5.93 0.88 10.16
CA TYR A 39 -4.75 0.04 10.06
C TYR A 39 -3.56 0.70 10.74
N ALA A 40 -2.66 -0.11 11.27
CA ALA A 40 -1.35 0.35 11.74
C ALA A 40 -0.24 -0.37 10.99
N ILE A 41 0.87 0.33 10.77
CA ILE A 41 2.04 -0.18 10.07
C ILE A 41 3.14 -0.61 11.04
N TYR A 42 3.73 -1.77 10.77
CA TYR A 42 4.75 -2.42 11.57
C TYR A 42 5.96 -2.76 10.71
N GLN A 43 7.16 -2.65 11.29
CA GLN A 43 8.39 -3.18 10.72
C GLN A 43 8.42 -4.69 10.98
N VAL A 44 7.87 -5.48 10.05
CA VAL A 44 7.70 -6.93 10.17
C VAL A 44 8.94 -7.73 9.72
N ALA A 45 9.78 -7.14 8.87
CA ALA A 45 11.07 -7.68 8.46
C ALA A 45 12.13 -6.57 8.44
N TYR A 46 13.38 -6.87 8.09
CA TYR A 46 14.44 -5.84 8.02
C TYR A 46 14.17 -4.80 6.91
N ASP A 47 13.66 -5.26 5.78
CA ASP A 47 13.62 -4.54 4.50
C ASP A 47 12.21 -4.22 4.00
N PHE A 48 11.16 -4.63 4.71
CA PHE A 48 9.79 -4.28 4.36
C PHE A 48 8.85 -4.13 5.58
N PRO A 49 7.85 -3.25 5.49
CA PRO A 49 6.80 -3.10 6.51
C PRO A 49 5.54 -3.89 6.15
N GLY A 50 4.68 -4.15 7.13
CA GLY A 50 3.34 -4.70 6.93
C GLY A 50 2.28 -3.91 7.70
N ILE A 51 1.08 -3.78 7.13
CA ILE A 51 -0.07 -3.24 7.86
C ILE A 51 -0.94 -4.33 8.45
N VAL A 52 -1.51 -4.07 9.63
CA VAL A 52 -2.50 -4.92 10.29
C VAL A 52 -3.71 -4.09 10.69
N PRO A 53 -4.93 -4.65 10.70
CA PRO A 53 -6.12 -3.94 11.17
C PRO A 53 -5.95 -3.46 12.60
N GLU A 54 -6.20 -2.17 12.84
CA GLU A 54 -6.12 -1.55 14.16
C GLU A 54 -7.08 -0.36 14.24
N PRO A 55 -8.14 -0.42 15.07
CA PRO A 55 -9.07 0.69 15.25
C PRO A 55 -8.34 1.98 15.67
N GLY A 56 -8.61 3.07 14.96
CA GLY A 56 -7.95 4.37 15.18
C GLY A 56 -6.54 4.48 14.59
N GLY A 57 -5.98 3.39 14.05
CA GLY A 57 -4.72 3.38 13.32
C GLY A 57 -4.79 4.18 12.02
N LYS A 58 -3.65 4.75 11.62
CA LYS A 58 -3.48 5.50 10.38
C LYS A 58 -2.17 5.15 9.68
N VAL A 59 -2.23 5.04 8.35
CA VAL A 59 -1.08 4.76 7.50
C VAL A 59 -0.99 5.79 6.38
N MET A 60 0.11 6.54 6.30
CA MET A 60 0.44 7.41 5.18
C MET A 60 0.99 6.58 4.02
N GLY A 61 0.56 6.89 2.81
CA GLY A 61 1.05 6.23 1.62
C GLY A 61 0.66 6.95 0.34
N GLU A 62 0.71 6.20 -0.75
CA GLU A 62 0.45 6.67 -2.09
C GLU A 62 -0.65 5.84 -2.73
N VAL A 63 -1.55 6.48 -3.46
CA VAL A 63 -2.51 5.85 -4.34
C VAL A 63 -1.99 5.92 -5.77
N PHE A 64 -2.05 4.79 -6.47
CA PHE A 64 -1.86 4.70 -7.91
C PHE A 64 -3.11 4.09 -8.56
N TYR A 65 -3.39 4.47 -9.79
CA TYR A 65 -4.37 3.78 -10.63
C TYR A 65 -3.63 2.89 -11.62
N ILE A 66 -3.75 1.57 -11.49
CA ILE A 66 -3.02 0.58 -12.31
C ILE A 66 -3.98 -0.28 -13.14
N PRO A 67 -3.58 -0.79 -14.31
CA PRO A 67 -4.40 -1.72 -15.08
C PRO A 67 -4.74 -2.98 -14.29
N GLN A 68 -5.96 -3.51 -14.44
CA GLN A 68 -6.40 -4.71 -13.71
C GLN A 68 -5.43 -5.90 -13.88
N GLN A 69 -4.85 -6.10 -15.06
CA GLN A 69 -3.92 -7.21 -15.28
C GLN A 69 -2.58 -7.08 -14.53
N ALA A 70 -2.23 -5.89 -14.03
CA ALA A 70 -0.99 -5.67 -13.29
C ALA A 70 -1.03 -6.32 -11.90
N PHE A 71 -2.22 -6.53 -11.34
CA PHE A 71 -2.43 -7.11 -10.02
C PHE A 71 -1.87 -8.53 -9.88
N ALA A 72 -1.96 -9.37 -10.93
CA ALA A 72 -1.37 -10.72 -10.89
C ALA A 72 0.17 -10.69 -10.77
N SER A 73 0.83 -9.65 -11.30
CA SER A 73 2.27 -9.45 -11.14
C SER A 73 2.61 -9.00 -9.72
N LEU A 74 1.78 -8.11 -9.16
CA LEU A 74 1.95 -7.61 -7.79
C LEU A 74 1.64 -8.66 -6.74
N ASP A 75 0.61 -9.48 -6.93
CA ASP A 75 0.29 -10.60 -6.03
C ASP A 75 1.47 -11.54 -5.87
N ARG A 76 2.13 -11.90 -6.98
CA ARG A 76 3.34 -12.73 -6.94
C ARG A 76 4.51 -12.03 -6.26
N TYR A 77 4.65 -10.72 -6.46
CA TYR A 77 5.73 -9.94 -5.85
C TYR A 77 5.55 -9.81 -4.32
N GLU A 78 4.32 -9.59 -3.87
CA GLU A 78 3.95 -9.47 -2.46
C GLU A 78 3.67 -10.85 -1.81
N GLY A 79 3.83 -11.97 -2.54
CA GLY A 79 3.64 -13.31 -1.98
C GLY A 79 2.20 -13.62 -1.55
N VAL A 80 1.20 -13.11 -2.26
CA VAL A 80 -0.22 -13.41 -2.03
C VAL A 80 -0.56 -14.85 -2.46
N PRO A 81 -1.32 -15.63 -1.67
CA PRO A 81 -2.05 -15.25 -0.45
C PRO A 81 -1.30 -15.57 0.86
N ASP A 82 -0.04 -15.99 0.81
CA ASP A 82 0.69 -16.54 1.97
C ASP A 82 1.26 -15.43 2.86
N LEU A 83 2.03 -14.51 2.28
CA LEU A 83 2.77 -13.46 3.00
C LEU A 83 1.87 -12.24 3.29
N TYR A 84 1.21 -11.76 2.24
CA TYR A 84 0.18 -10.74 2.31
C TYR A 84 -1.11 -11.29 1.75
N ARG A 85 -2.21 -10.62 2.08
CA ARG A 85 -3.49 -10.77 1.38
C ARG A 85 -3.90 -9.42 0.81
N ARG A 86 -4.62 -9.44 -0.31
CA ARG A 86 -5.16 -8.23 -0.91
C ARG A 86 -6.59 -8.00 -0.44
N GLU A 87 -6.88 -6.80 0.02
CA GLU A 87 -8.20 -6.36 0.46
C GLU A 87 -8.56 -5.02 -0.16
N GLU A 88 -9.84 -4.64 -0.10
CA GLU A 88 -10.29 -3.29 -0.42
C GLU A 88 -10.45 -2.47 0.86
N ALA A 89 -9.92 -1.24 0.85
CA ALA A 89 -10.06 -0.32 1.96
C ALA A 89 -10.27 1.12 1.48
N GLU A 90 -10.89 1.93 2.34
CA GLU A 90 -11.08 3.36 2.07
C GLU A 90 -9.84 4.17 2.43
N VAL A 91 -9.39 4.97 1.48
CA VAL A 91 -8.24 5.87 1.62
C VAL A 91 -8.72 7.30 1.50
N GLU A 92 -8.38 8.13 2.49
CA GLU A 92 -8.59 9.57 2.45
C GLU A 92 -7.51 10.20 1.57
N MET A 93 -7.92 10.90 0.51
CA MET A 93 -7.00 11.53 -0.44
C MET A 93 -6.55 12.90 0.10
N ALA A 94 -5.27 13.24 -0.03
CA ALA A 94 -4.74 14.52 0.45
C ALA A 94 -5.38 15.76 -0.21
N ARG A 95 -5.95 15.60 -1.42
CA ARG A 95 -6.68 16.65 -2.14
C ARG A 95 -8.18 16.69 -1.80
N GLY A 96 -8.61 15.91 -0.81
CA GLY A 96 -10.00 15.76 -0.41
C GLY A 96 -10.69 14.57 -1.08
N GLY A 97 -11.73 14.07 -0.41
CA GLY A 97 -12.49 12.88 -0.82
C GLY A 97 -11.84 11.57 -0.38
N THR A 98 -12.58 10.48 -0.62
CA THR A 98 -12.13 9.11 -0.35
C THR A 98 -12.15 8.28 -1.61
N VAL A 99 -11.25 7.29 -1.68
CA VAL A 99 -11.23 6.28 -2.75
C VAL A 99 -11.19 4.90 -2.11
N ARG A 100 -11.97 3.95 -2.64
CA ARG A 100 -11.81 2.53 -2.32
C ARG A 100 -10.64 2.00 -3.12
N ALA A 101 -9.57 1.60 -2.46
CA ALA A 101 -8.34 1.12 -3.08
C ALA A 101 -8.03 -0.31 -2.65
N GLN A 102 -7.40 -1.06 -3.55
CA GLN A 102 -6.77 -2.32 -3.22
C GLN A 102 -5.56 -2.06 -2.31
N VAL A 103 -5.35 -2.89 -1.29
CA VAL A 103 -4.23 -2.78 -0.35
C VAL A 103 -3.71 -4.17 0.01
N TYR A 104 -2.39 -4.30 0.16
CA TYR A 104 -1.77 -5.52 0.68
C TYR A 104 -1.68 -5.46 2.20
N VAL A 105 -2.35 -6.39 2.88
CA VAL A 105 -2.40 -6.50 4.35
C VAL A 105 -1.55 -7.67 4.79
N TRP A 106 -0.72 -7.46 5.80
CA TRP A 106 0.16 -8.49 6.36
C TRP A 106 -0.66 -9.62 6.96
N ASN A 107 -0.29 -10.88 6.69
CA ASN A 107 -0.98 -12.05 7.25
C ASN A 107 -0.50 -12.45 8.64
N GLY A 108 0.73 -12.08 9.01
CA GLY A 108 1.21 -12.29 10.37
C GLY A 108 0.55 -11.34 11.38
N GLY A 109 0.86 -11.55 12.66
CA GLY A 109 0.38 -10.68 13.74
C GLY A 109 1.07 -9.30 13.74
N PRO A 110 0.71 -8.43 14.72
CA PRO A 110 1.43 -7.19 15.03
C PRO A 110 2.80 -7.51 15.64
N GLU A 111 3.66 -8.12 14.85
CA GLU A 111 5.02 -8.51 15.20
C GLU A 111 6.00 -7.41 14.79
N GLY A 112 7.06 -7.24 15.57
CA GLY A 112 8.07 -6.21 15.32
C GLY A 112 7.70 -4.81 15.83
N ARG A 113 8.37 -3.79 15.28
CA ARG A 113 8.23 -2.41 15.77
C ARG A 113 7.07 -1.71 15.05
N LYS A 114 6.05 -1.30 15.80
CA LYS A 114 5.04 -0.36 15.31
C LYS A 114 5.69 0.95 14.88
N ILE A 115 5.32 1.47 13.72
CA ILE A 115 5.82 2.75 13.19
C ILE A 115 4.78 3.83 13.51
N PRO A 116 5.08 4.76 14.44
CA PRO A 116 4.16 5.84 14.80
C PRO A 116 3.82 6.71 13.60
N PHE A 117 2.63 7.31 13.57
CA PHE A 117 2.21 8.18 12.46
C PHE A 117 3.17 9.36 12.21
N SER A 118 3.82 9.87 13.26
CA SER A 118 4.86 10.91 13.16
C SER A 118 6.16 10.46 12.48
N GLU A 119 6.38 9.16 12.34
CA GLU A 119 7.54 8.57 11.66
C GLU A 119 7.22 8.04 10.26
N GLN A 120 5.98 8.23 9.79
CA GLN A 120 5.54 7.82 8.46
C GLN A 120 5.80 8.94 7.43
N PRO A 121 5.95 8.62 6.13
CA PRO A 121 5.86 7.29 5.52
C PRO A 121 7.05 6.39 5.86
N TRP A 122 6.86 5.07 5.76
CA TRP A 122 7.91 4.10 6.04
C TRP A 122 9.14 4.30 5.15
N ARG A 123 10.32 4.12 5.75
CA ARG A 123 11.61 4.08 5.07
C ARG A 123 12.42 2.90 5.60
N PRO A 124 13.16 2.17 4.74
CA PRO A 124 14.08 1.14 5.20
C PRO A 124 15.16 1.78 6.07
N LYS A 125 15.58 1.06 7.11
CA LYS A 125 16.76 1.47 7.89
C LYS A 125 18.00 1.21 7.04
N VAL A 126 18.70 2.29 6.68
CA VAL A 126 20.02 2.26 6.03
C VAL A 126 21.09 1.79 7.01
#